data_AF-A0AAU5SFF5-F1
#
_entry.id   AF-A0AAU5SFF5-F1
#
_cell.length_a   1.000
_cell.length_b   1.000
_cell.length_c   1.000
_cell.angle_alpha   90.00
_cell.angle_beta   90.00
_cell.angle_gamma   90.00
#
_symmetry.space_group_name_H-M   'P 1'
#
loop_
_entity.id
_entity.type
_entity.pdbx_description
1 polymer ?
#
loop_
_entity_poly.entity_id
_entity_poly.type
_entity_poly.pdbx_seq_one_letter_code
_entity_poly.pdbx_strand_id
1 'polypeptide(L)' 'MSGFKHIVHTVQPDETLAGIARSYDVDGGWQRLYELNKSLIGSDPDRLLPGTVLTVN' A
#
# COMPACT_ATOMS: atom_id res chain seq x y z
N MET A 1 24.43 8.75 6.63
CA MET A 1 23.07 8.41 7.07
C MET A 1 22.12 8.71 5.91
N SER A 2 21.90 7.76 4.99
CA SER A 2 20.92 7.98 3.93
C SER A 2 19.54 7.66 4.48
N GLY A 3 18.80 8.70 4.87
CA GLY A 3 17.39 8.59 5.17
C GLY A 3 16.62 8.40 3.88
N PHE A 4 16.38 7.15 3.47
CA PHE A 4 15.47 6.88 2.37
C PHE A 4 14.09 7.42 2.77
N LYS A 5 13.58 8.38 2.00
CA LYS A 5 12.22 8.88 2.19
C LYS A 5 11.27 7.76 1.77
N HIS A 6 10.55 7.18 2.73
CA HIS A 6 9.46 6.28 2.43
C HIS A 6 8.33 7.07 1.78
N ILE A 7 7.79 6.56 0.67
CA ILE A 7 6.56 7.09 0.09
C ILE A 7 5.41 6.44 0.86
N VAL A 8 4.50 7.27 1.36
CA VAL A 8 3.31 6.81 2.05
C VAL A 8 2.06 7.30 1.32
N HIS A 9 1.01 6.50 1.37
CA HIS A 9 -0.28 6.79 0.75
C HIS A 9 -1.40 6.53 1.75
N THR A 10 -2.30 7.50 1.91
CA THR A 10 -3.50 7.35 2.73
C THR A 10 -4.63 6.87 1.85
N VAL A 11 -5.11 5.66 2.11
CA VAL A 11 -6.18 5.00 1.35
C VAL A 11 -7.44 5.87 1.34
N GLN A 12 -7.97 6.11 0.15
CA GLN A 12 -9.23 6.78 -0.11
C GLN A 12 -10.37 5.76 -0.29
N PRO A 13 -11.64 6.20 -0.16
CA PRO A 13 -12.78 5.37 -0.53
C PRO A 13 -12.64 4.81 -1.96
N ASP A 14 -13.07 3.57 -2.14
CA ASP A 14 -13.10 2.85 -3.43
C ASP A 14 -11.74 2.53 -4.08
N GLU A 15 -10.63 2.79 -3.39
CA GLU A 15 -9.31 2.36 -3.85
C GLU A 15 -9.04 0.87 -3.59
N THR A 16 -8.16 0.30 -4.42
CA THR A 16 -7.71 -1.09 -4.31
C THR A 16 -6.19 -1.13 -4.26
N LEU A 17 -5.61 -2.20 -3.70
CA LEU A 17 -4.15 -2.39 -3.71
C LEU A 17 -3.59 -2.40 -5.13
N ALA A 18 -4.34 -2.97 -6.08
CA ALA A 18 -3.98 -2.97 -7.50
C ALA A 18 -3.97 -1.56 -8.12
N GLY A 19 -4.95 -0.72 -7.79
CA GLY A 19 -4.98 0.68 -8.21
C GLY A 19 -3.81 1.47 -7.64
N ILE A 20 -3.60 1.36 -6.33
CA ILE A 20 -2.51 2.07 -5.62
C ILE A 20 -1.15 1.61 -6.14
N ALA A 21 -0.90 0.29 -6.21
CA ALA A 21 0.37 -0.24 -6.68
C ALA A 21 0.68 0.19 -8.13
N ARG A 22 -0.33 0.29 -8.99
CA ARG A 22 -0.17 0.80 -10.35
C ARG A 22 0.15 2.30 -10.37
N SER A 23 -0.50 3.11 -9.55
CA SER A 23 -0.28 4.55 -9.48
C SER A 23 1.14 4.94 -9.03
N TYR A 24 1.76 4.10 -8.19
CA TYR A 24 3.11 4.31 -7.67
C TYR A 24 4.18 3.45 -8.37
N ASP A 25 3.80 2.67 -9.38
CA ASP A 25 4.69 1.72 -10.08
C ASP A 25 5.47 0.80 -9.10
N VAL A 26 4.74 0.25 -8.13
CA VAL A 26 5.33 -0.60 -7.09
C VAL A 26 5.89 -1.87 -7.73
N ASP A 27 7.19 -2.11 -7.54
CA ASP A 27 7.86 -3.32 -8.01
C ASP A 27 7.23 -4.57 -7.39
N GLY A 28 6.78 -5.49 -8.22
CA GLY A 28 6.03 -6.68 -7.77
C GLY A 28 4.55 -6.42 -7.48
N GLY A 29 4.05 -5.22 -7.79
CA GLY A 29 2.64 -4.87 -7.84
C GLY A 29 1.93 -4.94 -6.49
N TRP A 30 0.63 -5.23 -6.54
CA TRP A 30 -0.24 -5.21 -5.37
C TRP A 30 0.14 -6.28 -4.33
N GLN A 31 0.72 -7.40 -4.75
CA GLN A 31 1.18 -8.45 -3.84
C GLN A 31 2.32 -7.96 -2.97
N ARG A 32 3.29 -7.24 -3.58
CA ARG A 32 4.39 -6.63 -2.82
C ARG A 32 3.86 -5.58 -1.86
N LEU A 33 2.95 -4.73 -2.34
CA LEU A 33 2.32 -3.71 -1.53
C LEU A 33 1.56 -4.31 -0.32
N TYR A 34 0.83 -5.41 -0.54
CA TYR A 34 0.13 -6.13 0.52
C TYR A 34 1.11 -6.66 1.57
N GLU A 35 2.14 -7.41 1.15
CA GLU A 35 3.09 -8.02 2.09
C GLU A 35 3.84 -6.97 2.92
N LEU A 36 4.13 -5.81 2.34
CA LEU A 36 4.74 -4.69 3.06
C LEU A 36 3.81 -4.11 4.15
N ASN A 37 2.49 -4.18 3.97
CA ASN A 37 1.49 -3.55 4.83
C ASN A 37 0.54 -4.55 5.51
N LYS A 38 0.86 -5.84 5.49
CA LYS A 38 -0.01 -6.93 5.95
C LYS A 38 -0.42 -6.82 7.41
N SER A 39 0.45 -6.24 8.25
CA SER A 39 0.14 -5.98 9.66
C SER A 39 -0.95 -4.91 9.84
N LEU A 40 -1.15 -4.02 8.86
CA LEU A 40 -2.18 -2.98 8.86
C LEU A 40 -3.47 -3.47 8.18
N ILE A 41 -3.34 -4.22 7.08
CA ILE A 41 -4.47 -4.68 6.25
C ILE A 41 -5.14 -5.92 6.87
N GLY A 42 -4.37 -6.76 7.55
CA GLY A 42 -4.85 -8.04 8.09
C GLY A 42 -4.82 -9.14 7.04
N SER A 43 -5.65 -10.19 7.22
CA SER A 43 -5.62 -11.39 6.39
C SER A 43 -6.29 -11.26 5.02
N ASP A 44 -7.10 -10.23 4.84
CA ASP A 44 -7.91 -10.02 3.64
C ASP A 44 -7.38 -8.80 2.86
N PRO A 45 -6.65 -9.00 1.75
CA PRO A 45 -6.05 -7.91 0.97
C PRO A 45 -7.08 -7.02 0.26
N ASP A 46 -8.33 -7.48 0.10
CA ASP A 46 -9.39 -6.70 -0.53
C ASP A 46 -10.10 -5.77 0.47
N ARG A 47 -9.84 -5.94 1.79
CA ARG A 47 -10.35 -5.08 2.86
C ARG A 47 -9.42 -3.90 3.16
N LEU A 48 -9.37 -2.97 2.22
CA LEU A 48 -8.73 -1.68 2.43
C LEU A 48 -9.67 -0.74 3.20
N LEU A 49 -9.26 -0.34 4.41
CA LEU A 49 -9.98 0.65 5.20
C LEU A 49 -9.54 2.07 4.82
N PRO A 50 -10.46 2.97 4.41
CA PRO A 50 -10.14 4.37 4.16
C PRO A 50 -9.47 5.02 5.38
N GLY A 51 -8.45 5.83 5.13
CA GLY A 51 -7.62 6.43 6.18
C GLY A 51 -6.42 5.58 6.61
N THR A 52 -6.33 4.31 6.19
CA THR A 52 -5.13 3.50 6.42
C THR A 52 -3.93 4.12 5.70
N VAL A 53 -2.79 4.24 6.39
CA VAL A 53 -1.56 4.77 5.80
C VAL A 53 -0.66 3.62 5.38
N LEU A 54 -0.51 3.43 4.07
CA LEU A 54 0.33 2.41 3.47
C LEU A 54 1.72 2.95 3.14
N THR A 55 2.74 2.12 3.27
CA THR A 55 4.04 2.36 2.63
C THR A 55 3.99 1.81 1.20
N VAL A 56 4.39 2.60 0.20
CA VAL A 56 4.22 2.30 -1.24
C VAL A 56 5.56 2.36 -2.00
N ASN A 57 6.58 1.68 -1.47
CA ASN A 57 7.93 1.65 -2.02
C ASN A 57 8.20 0.46 -2.94
#